data_AF-A0A3M1F3R1-F1
#
_entry.id   AF-A0A3M1F3R1-F1
#
_cell.length_a   1.000
_cell.length_b   1.000
_cell.length_c   1.000
_cell.angle_alpha   90.00
_cell.angle_beta   90.00
_cell.angle_gamma   90.00
#
_symmetry.space_group_name_H-M   'P 1'
#
loop_
_entity.id
_entity.type
_entity.pdbx_description
1 polymer ?
#
loop_
_entity_poly.entity_id
_entity_poly.type
_entity_poly.pdbx_seq_one_letter_code
_entity_poly.pdbx_strand_id
1 'polypeptide(L)'
;MIFLVVVALVSLSILVHEAGHALAARLCGLQVPVFSLGFGKPLYAFRLGETEYRIGWLPLGGFVQLPTREDFAVFETTCVFEDLTLSRRLAILLAGPLVSLVLATALFPLGMWVGRLVPDYYNRPARVGAVKAHSPVEGRLQPGDRLVAVNGVPVATWREANRLAVLNRNCNLTVQKTDGSPVRLDLGESCGLGLEPLGVLPDWGGLIVAAVETGSLAERLGLGPGDRIVAAGKRRAPLRHPEQLERMAQRDTGGGRPLQLWLADGRTLAWMPTAADEGADWQREVGVRLRPPVTLVRFGLFEGLAQGIEQAALVGRLVLRG
;
A
#
# COMPACT_ATOMS: atom_id res chain seq x y z
N MET A 1 -0.96 11.97 11.90
CA MET A 1 -1.61 10.67 12.24
C MET A 1 -0.74 9.48 11.85
N ILE A 2 -0.38 9.28 10.57
CA ILE A 2 0.43 8.11 10.12
C ILE A 2 1.77 8.01 10.87
N PHE A 3 2.49 9.12 11.03
CA PHE A 3 3.76 9.15 11.77
C PHE A 3 3.63 8.57 13.19
N LEU A 4 2.60 8.95 13.94
CA LEU A 4 2.37 8.45 15.30
C LEU A 4 2.06 6.95 15.33
N VAL A 5 1.30 6.45 14.34
CA VAL A 5 1.02 5.01 14.20
C VAL A 5 2.30 4.23 13.90
N VAL A 6 3.15 4.75 13.02
CA VAL A 6 4.45 4.13 12.71
C VAL A 6 5.33 4.09 13.94
N VAL A 7 5.47 5.21 14.66
CA VAL A 7 6.23 5.27 15.92
C VAL A 7 5.67 4.26 16.93
N ALA A 8 4.36 4.18 17.10
CA ALA A 8 3.74 3.22 18.02
C ALA A 8 4.03 1.75 17.64
N LEU A 9 3.90 1.39 16.37
CA LEU A 9 4.16 0.02 15.89
C LEU A 9 5.64 -0.36 16.00
N VAL A 10 6.55 0.57 15.70
CA VAL A 10 8.00 0.36 15.85
C VAL A 10 8.36 0.19 17.32
N SER A 11 7.88 1.08 18.19
CA SER A 11 8.10 0.97 19.64
C SER A 11 7.54 -0.34 20.22
N LEU A 12 6.36 -0.77 19.77
CA LEU A 12 5.78 -2.05 20.18
C LEU A 12 6.64 -3.23 19.72
N SER A 13 7.12 -3.19 18.47
CA SER A 13 7.99 -4.23 17.92
C SER A 13 9.29 -4.37 18.72
N ILE A 14 9.95 -3.24 19.03
CA ILE A 14 11.16 -3.20 19.86
C ILE A 14 10.86 -3.73 21.26
N LEU A 15 9.79 -3.27 21.91
CA LEU A 15 9.41 -3.74 23.24
C LEU A 15 9.28 -5.26 23.28
N VAL A 16 8.57 -5.83 22.32
CA VAL A 16 8.35 -7.27 22.20
C VAL A 16 9.64 -8.01 21.83
N HIS A 17 10.51 -7.42 21.02
CA HIS A 17 11.83 -7.94 20.68
C HIS A 17 12.72 -8.09 21.92
N GLU A 18 12.89 -7.00 22.67
CA GLU A 18 13.67 -7.00 23.91
C GLU A 18 13.03 -7.92 24.94
N ALA A 19 11.69 -7.96 25.03
CA ALA A 19 11.00 -8.88 25.92
C ALA A 19 11.29 -10.35 25.60
N GLY A 20 11.46 -10.69 24.30
CA GLY A 20 11.88 -12.01 23.86
C GLY A 20 13.27 -12.39 24.39
N HIS A 21 14.26 -11.49 24.23
CA HIS A 21 15.60 -11.69 24.79
C HIS A 21 15.57 -11.84 26.32
N ALA A 22 14.89 -10.93 27.02
CA ALA A 22 14.81 -10.94 28.47
C ALA A 22 14.11 -12.20 29.01
N LEU A 23 13.04 -12.65 28.34
CA LEU A 23 12.35 -13.88 28.71
C LEU A 23 13.26 -15.10 28.53
N ALA A 24 13.93 -15.22 27.38
CA ALA A 24 14.84 -16.34 27.12
C ALA A 24 16.04 -16.34 28.09
N ALA A 25 16.58 -15.16 28.42
CA ALA A 25 17.66 -15.03 29.41
C ALA A 25 17.23 -15.54 30.79
N ARG A 26 16.04 -15.10 31.27
CA ARG A 26 15.48 -15.59 32.54
C ARG A 26 15.20 -17.09 32.54
N LEU A 27 14.68 -17.64 31.44
CA LEU A 27 14.47 -19.08 31.28
C LEU A 27 15.78 -19.89 31.26
N CYS A 28 16.89 -19.27 30.83
CA CYS A 28 18.22 -19.87 30.87
C CYS A 28 18.93 -19.69 32.22
N GLY A 29 18.29 -19.04 33.21
CA GLY A 29 18.84 -18.80 34.55
C GLY A 29 19.67 -17.53 34.67
N LEU A 30 19.66 -16.64 33.68
CA LEU A 30 20.33 -15.34 33.78
C LEU A 30 19.41 -14.30 34.41
N GLN A 31 19.99 -13.43 35.22
CA GLN A 31 19.34 -12.18 35.61
C GLN A 31 19.32 -11.20 34.44
N VAL A 32 18.37 -10.29 34.46
CA VAL A 32 18.26 -9.18 33.50
C VAL A 32 18.31 -7.89 34.29
N PRO A 33 19.50 -7.29 34.50
CA PRO A 33 19.65 -6.12 35.35
C PRO A 33 18.98 -4.87 34.79
N VAL A 34 19.04 -4.70 33.46
CA VAL A 34 18.46 -3.54 32.77
C VAL A 34 17.65 -3.99 31.57
N PHE A 35 16.43 -3.45 31.48
CA PHE A 35 15.56 -3.54 30.32
C PHE A 35 15.25 -2.12 29.84
N SER A 36 15.70 -1.73 28.66
CA SER A 36 15.49 -0.38 28.14
C SER A 36 14.66 -0.40 26.86
N LEU A 37 13.57 0.39 26.86
CA LEU A 37 12.86 0.78 25.65
C LEU A 37 13.32 2.18 25.26
N GLY A 38 14.00 2.30 24.12
CA GLY A 38 14.64 3.54 23.68
C GLY A 38 16.11 3.63 24.12
N PHE A 39 16.84 4.52 23.46
CA PHE A 39 18.24 4.84 23.74
C PHE A 39 18.40 6.20 24.44
N GLY A 40 19.60 6.42 24.97
CA GLY A 40 20.01 7.69 25.57
C GLY A 40 19.60 7.84 27.04
N LYS A 41 19.52 9.09 27.51
CA LYS A 41 19.10 9.41 28.88
C LYS A 41 17.68 8.89 29.13
N PRO A 42 17.42 8.17 30.24
CA PRO A 42 16.07 7.72 30.55
C PRO A 42 15.19 8.94 30.86
N LEU A 43 14.06 9.05 30.18
CA LEU A 43 12.97 9.96 30.56
C LEU A 43 12.29 9.48 31.83
N TYR A 44 12.19 8.16 31.97
CA TYR A 44 11.59 7.50 33.12
C TYR A 44 12.29 6.17 33.37
N ALA A 45 12.50 5.84 34.64
CA ALA A 45 13.06 4.57 35.06
C ALA A 45 12.40 4.12 36.36
N PHE A 46 12.13 2.82 36.48
CA PHE A 46 11.62 2.21 37.70
C PHE A 46 12.22 0.82 37.87
N ARG A 47 12.36 0.38 39.12
CA ARG A 47 12.91 -0.94 39.44
C ARG A 47 11.79 -1.88 39.86
N LEU A 48 11.72 -3.06 39.24
CA LEU A 48 10.78 -4.12 39.59
C LEU A 48 11.57 -5.42 39.77
N GLY A 49 11.70 -5.85 41.04
CA GLY A 49 12.59 -6.94 41.42
C GLY A 49 14.05 -6.58 41.16
N GLU A 50 14.77 -7.46 40.47
CA GLU A 50 16.18 -7.29 40.12
C GLU A 50 16.38 -6.48 38.82
N THR A 51 15.31 -6.19 38.08
CA THR A 51 15.37 -5.49 36.80
C THR A 51 15.02 -4.01 36.93
N GLU A 52 15.88 -3.15 36.42
CA GLU A 52 15.58 -1.73 36.17
C GLU A 52 14.99 -1.58 34.76
N TYR A 53 13.75 -1.09 34.69
CA TYR A 53 13.05 -0.78 33.45
C TYR A 53 13.22 0.69 33.11
N ARG A 54 13.73 0.98 31.92
CA ARG A 54 14.02 2.33 31.42
C ARG A 54 13.22 2.65 30.18
N ILE A 55 12.78 3.91 30.09
CA ILE A 55 12.21 4.50 28.87
C ILE A 55 13.14 5.62 28.44
N GLY A 56 13.93 5.38 27.39
CA GLY A 56 14.84 6.34 26.78
C GLY A 56 14.11 7.40 25.96
N TRP A 57 14.72 8.58 25.81
CA TRP A 57 14.11 9.67 25.03
C TRP A 57 14.11 9.40 23.52
N LEU A 58 15.02 8.55 23.02
CA LEU A 58 15.10 8.21 21.60
C LEU A 58 14.43 6.85 21.32
N PRO A 59 13.26 6.80 20.66
CA PRO A 59 12.47 5.57 20.47
C PRO A 59 12.96 4.69 19.30
N LEU A 60 14.23 4.83 18.87
CA LEU A 60 14.79 4.14 17.70
C LEU A 60 15.48 2.81 18.02
N GLY A 61 15.16 2.21 19.17
CA GLY A 61 15.66 0.90 19.57
C GLY A 61 15.44 0.65 21.04
N GLY A 62 16.14 -0.34 21.58
CA GLY A 62 16.08 -0.77 22.97
C GLY A 62 17.25 -1.70 23.23
N PHE A 63 17.40 -2.14 24.48
CA PHE A 63 18.35 -3.20 24.80
C PHE A 63 17.97 -3.92 26.09
N VAL A 64 18.33 -5.20 26.13
CA VAL A 64 18.42 -6.00 27.33
C VAL A 64 19.88 -6.13 27.74
N GLN A 65 20.22 -5.69 28.94
CA GLN A 65 21.55 -5.93 29.47
C GLN A 65 21.65 -7.37 29.95
N LEU A 66 22.57 -8.13 29.35
CA LEU A 66 22.94 -9.47 29.77
C LEU A 66 24.21 -9.37 30.61
N PRO A 67 24.25 -9.93 31.82
CA PRO A 67 25.42 -9.83 32.68
C PRO A 67 26.61 -10.56 32.06
N THR A 68 27.74 -9.89 32.04
CA THR A 68 29.05 -10.41 31.60
C THR A 68 29.98 -10.57 32.80
N ARG A 69 31.15 -11.19 32.60
CA ARG A 69 32.15 -11.35 33.69
C ARG A 69 32.62 -10.04 34.33
N GLU A 70 32.55 -8.92 33.61
CA GLU A 70 32.92 -7.61 34.16
C GLU A 70 31.85 -7.07 35.12
N ASP A 71 30.63 -7.60 35.04
CA ASP A 71 29.47 -7.12 35.79
C ASP A 71 29.20 -7.86 37.11
N PHE A 72 30.01 -8.89 37.45
CA PHE A 72 29.82 -9.74 38.64
C PHE A 72 29.66 -8.92 39.94
N ALA A 73 30.52 -7.92 40.14
CA ALA A 73 30.53 -7.10 41.34
C ALA A 73 29.42 -6.03 41.34
N VAL A 74 28.86 -5.70 40.17
CA VAL A 74 27.91 -4.58 40.01
C VAL A 74 26.47 -5.06 40.21
N PHE A 75 26.15 -6.28 39.78
CA PHE A 75 24.78 -6.80 39.81
C PHE A 75 24.59 -8.00 40.75
N GLU A 76 25.61 -8.41 41.51
CA GLU A 76 25.55 -9.56 42.43
C GLU A 76 25.03 -10.84 41.73
N THR A 77 25.41 -11.02 40.47
CA THR A 77 24.91 -12.13 39.64
C THR A 77 25.71 -13.41 39.89
N THR A 78 25.04 -14.56 39.93
CA THR A 78 25.68 -15.87 40.12
C THR A 78 25.96 -16.61 38.82
N CYS A 79 25.43 -16.12 37.69
CA CYS A 79 25.59 -16.70 36.36
C CYS A 79 25.64 -15.59 35.31
N VAL A 80 26.63 -15.68 34.41
CA VAL A 80 26.84 -14.72 33.32
C VAL A 80 26.64 -15.37 31.96
N PHE A 81 26.42 -14.55 30.94
CA PHE A 81 26.15 -15.03 29.59
C PHE A 81 27.26 -15.93 29.02
N GLU A 82 28.53 -15.67 29.36
CA GLU A 82 29.67 -16.47 28.89
C GLU A 82 29.73 -17.88 29.49
N ASP A 83 29.08 -18.12 30.63
CA ASP A 83 29.09 -19.42 31.30
C ASP A 83 28.02 -20.36 30.73
N LEU A 84 27.08 -19.83 29.94
CA LEU A 84 26.05 -20.64 29.29
C LEU A 84 26.62 -21.52 28.17
N THR A 85 26.00 -22.68 27.92
CA THR A 85 26.28 -23.48 26.72
C THR A 85 25.94 -22.71 25.44
N LEU A 86 26.61 -23.02 24.32
CA LEU A 86 26.38 -22.37 23.02
C LEU A 86 24.90 -22.35 22.60
N SER A 87 24.16 -23.44 22.81
CA SER A 87 22.74 -23.54 22.46
C SER A 87 21.87 -22.55 23.22
N ARG A 88 22.12 -22.36 24.53
CA ARG A 88 21.40 -21.39 25.36
C ARG A 88 21.72 -19.95 24.95
N ARG A 89 22.99 -19.64 24.67
CA ARG A 89 23.39 -18.33 24.14
C ARG A 89 22.68 -18.03 22.82
N LEU A 90 22.71 -19.00 21.90
CA LEU A 90 22.02 -18.88 20.61
C LEU A 90 20.51 -18.71 20.79
N ALA A 91 19.89 -19.48 21.69
CA ALA A 91 18.47 -19.35 21.99
C ALA A 91 18.11 -17.94 22.49
N ILE A 92 18.92 -17.36 23.40
CA ILE A 92 18.73 -15.99 23.88
C ILE A 92 18.87 -14.99 22.72
N LEU A 93 19.92 -15.10 21.91
CA LEU A 93 20.17 -14.19 20.78
C LEU A 93 19.12 -14.28 19.67
N LEU A 94 18.49 -15.44 19.48
CA LEU A 94 17.43 -15.62 18.47
C LEU A 94 16.03 -15.31 19.02
N ALA A 95 15.83 -15.31 20.33
CA ALA A 95 14.52 -15.14 20.94
C ALA A 95 13.85 -13.82 20.55
N GLY A 96 14.57 -12.70 20.61
CA GLY A 96 14.03 -11.40 20.19
C GLY A 96 13.53 -11.40 18.74
N PRO A 97 14.39 -11.70 17.74
CA PRO A 97 13.98 -11.78 16.34
C PRO A 97 12.79 -12.74 16.11
N LEU A 98 12.78 -13.91 16.75
CA LEU A 98 11.72 -14.90 16.60
C LEU A 98 10.38 -14.39 17.15
N VAL A 99 10.36 -13.78 18.33
CA VAL A 99 9.13 -13.21 18.90
C VAL A 99 8.64 -12.02 18.08
N SER A 100 9.54 -11.18 17.54
CA SER A 100 9.17 -10.12 16.58
C SER A 100 8.52 -10.68 15.32
N LEU A 101 9.03 -11.78 14.78
CA LEU A 101 8.43 -12.46 13.63
C LEU A 101 7.02 -12.99 13.97
N VAL A 102 6.84 -13.59 15.14
CA VAL A 102 5.52 -14.04 15.63
C VAL A 102 4.56 -12.86 15.77
N LEU A 103 5.01 -11.74 16.35
CA LEU A 103 4.21 -10.53 16.48
C LEU A 103 3.77 -10.01 15.10
N ALA A 104 4.70 -9.88 14.15
CA ALA A 104 4.38 -9.45 12.79
C ALA A 104 3.36 -10.38 12.12
N THR A 105 3.55 -11.69 12.27
CA THR A 105 2.62 -12.71 11.75
C THR A 105 1.23 -12.61 12.38
N ALA A 106 1.13 -12.23 13.65
CA ALA A 106 -0.14 -12.03 14.35
C ALA A 106 -0.82 -10.68 14.02
N LEU A 107 -0.05 -9.61 13.85
CA LEU A 107 -0.57 -8.28 13.54
C LEU A 107 -1.18 -8.20 12.14
N PHE A 108 -0.64 -8.95 11.17
CA PHE A 108 -1.16 -8.96 9.80
C PHE A 108 -2.64 -9.37 9.69
N PRO A 109 -3.07 -10.57 10.15
CA PRO A 109 -4.48 -10.96 10.10
C PRO A 109 -5.36 -10.06 10.98
N LEU A 110 -4.83 -9.54 12.10
CA LEU A 110 -5.55 -8.58 12.94
C LEU A 110 -5.87 -7.29 12.18
N GLY A 111 -4.90 -6.75 11.42
CA GLY A 111 -5.13 -5.59 10.55
C GLY A 111 -6.17 -5.86 9.46
N MET A 112 -6.14 -7.06 8.87
CA MET A 112 -7.13 -7.50 7.87
C MET A 112 -8.54 -7.66 8.46
N TRP A 113 -8.64 -8.00 9.75
CA TRP A 113 -9.90 -8.10 10.48
C TRP A 113 -10.54 -6.73 10.77
N VAL A 114 -9.73 -5.74 11.17
CA VAL A 114 -10.20 -4.33 11.29
C VAL A 114 -10.75 -3.83 9.94
N GLY A 115 -10.10 -4.25 8.86
CA GLY A 115 -10.52 -4.03 7.48
C GLY A 115 -9.66 -3.00 6.77
N ARG A 116 -9.68 -3.08 5.44
CA ARG A 116 -8.94 -2.16 4.56
C ARG A 116 -9.87 -1.50 3.56
N LEU A 117 -9.63 -0.23 3.29
CA LEU A 117 -10.27 0.47 2.19
C LEU A 117 -9.61 0.00 0.89
N VAL A 118 -10.40 -0.61 0.02
CA VAL A 118 -9.96 -0.99 -1.33
C VAL A 118 -10.76 -0.23 -2.36
N PRO A 119 -10.15 0.16 -3.50
CA PRO A 119 -10.89 0.69 -4.62
C PRO A 119 -12.02 -0.24 -5.07
N ASP A 120 -13.22 0.29 -5.24
CA ASP A 120 -14.42 -0.48 -5.59
C ASP A 120 -14.25 -1.27 -6.88
N TYR A 121 -13.53 -0.69 -7.85
CA TYR A 121 -13.33 -1.29 -9.16
C TYR A 121 -12.66 -2.67 -9.08
N TYR A 122 -11.89 -2.98 -8.02
CA TYR A 122 -11.22 -4.27 -7.89
C TYR A 122 -12.19 -5.45 -7.90
N ASN A 123 -13.36 -5.30 -7.27
CA ASN A 123 -14.36 -6.35 -7.15
C ASN A 123 -15.49 -6.22 -8.20
N ARG A 124 -15.41 -5.24 -9.09
CA ARG A 124 -16.38 -5.03 -10.18
C ARG A 124 -15.92 -5.73 -11.46
N PRO A 125 -16.81 -5.92 -12.45
CA PRO A 125 -16.43 -6.39 -13.77
C PRO A 125 -15.22 -5.66 -14.33
N ALA A 126 -14.27 -6.39 -14.93
CA ALA A 126 -13.02 -5.85 -15.44
C ALA A 126 -13.24 -4.94 -16.66
N ARG A 127 -13.74 -3.73 -16.43
CA ARG A 127 -14.08 -2.75 -17.47
C ARG A 127 -12.96 -1.72 -17.63
N VAL A 128 -12.62 -1.43 -18.88
CA VAL A 128 -11.64 -0.40 -19.25
C VAL A 128 -12.23 0.98 -18.94
N GLY A 129 -11.60 1.72 -18.05
CA GLY A 129 -11.95 3.11 -17.76
C GLY A 129 -11.26 4.08 -18.71
N ALA A 130 -10.00 3.81 -19.03
CA ALA A 130 -9.23 4.55 -20.01
C ALA A 130 -8.11 3.69 -20.59
N VAL A 131 -7.54 4.18 -21.68
CA VAL A 131 -6.33 3.64 -22.28
C VAL A 131 -5.23 4.68 -22.15
N LYS A 132 -4.04 4.30 -21.72
CA LYS A 132 -2.90 5.24 -21.60
C LYS A 132 -2.40 5.64 -22.99
N ALA A 133 -2.00 6.90 -23.17
CA ALA A 133 -1.38 7.34 -24.43
C ALA A 133 -0.08 6.57 -24.71
N HIS A 134 0.23 6.34 -25.99
CA HIS A 134 1.42 5.63 -26.49
C HIS A 134 1.56 4.19 -25.98
N SER A 135 0.46 3.58 -25.54
CA SER A 135 0.44 2.20 -25.05
C SER A 135 0.18 1.19 -26.18
N PRO A 136 0.59 -0.08 -26.03
CA PRO A 136 0.40 -1.11 -27.06
C PRO A 136 -1.08 -1.46 -27.34
N VAL A 137 -1.99 -0.98 -26.50
CA VAL A 137 -3.44 -1.15 -26.64
C VAL A 137 -4.15 0.13 -27.11
N GLU A 138 -3.42 1.21 -27.35
CA GLU A 138 -3.98 2.45 -27.91
C GLU A 138 -4.59 2.20 -29.30
N GLY A 139 -5.78 2.76 -29.54
CA GLY A 139 -6.56 2.52 -30.76
C GLY A 139 -7.19 1.13 -30.86
N ARG A 140 -6.69 0.15 -30.09
CA ARG A 140 -7.20 -1.23 -30.06
C ARG A 140 -8.24 -1.43 -28.97
N LEU A 141 -8.20 -0.65 -27.89
CA LEU A 141 -9.17 -0.66 -26.79
C LEU A 141 -9.82 0.71 -26.61
N GLN A 142 -11.02 0.72 -26.03
CA GLN A 142 -11.76 1.95 -25.74
C GLN A 142 -12.38 1.91 -24.34
N PRO A 143 -12.59 3.10 -23.71
CA PRO A 143 -13.37 3.18 -22.47
C PRO A 143 -14.73 2.50 -22.61
N GLY A 144 -15.05 1.62 -21.66
CA GLY A 144 -16.30 0.84 -21.65
C GLY A 144 -16.13 -0.62 -22.09
N ASP A 145 -15.06 -0.97 -22.81
CA ASP A 145 -14.71 -2.34 -23.15
C ASP A 145 -14.56 -3.20 -21.88
N ARG A 146 -14.89 -4.50 -21.96
CA ARG A 146 -14.82 -5.43 -20.82
C ARG A 146 -13.80 -6.53 -21.09
N LEU A 147 -12.80 -6.67 -20.22
CA LEU A 147 -11.91 -7.83 -20.21
C LEU A 147 -12.71 -9.04 -19.69
N VAL A 148 -12.76 -10.10 -20.48
CA VAL A 148 -13.50 -11.33 -20.16
C VAL A 148 -12.59 -12.54 -19.96
N ALA A 149 -11.36 -12.49 -20.49
CA ALA A 149 -10.34 -13.48 -20.18
C ALA A 149 -8.92 -12.88 -20.28
N VAL A 150 -7.99 -13.44 -19.49
CA VAL A 150 -6.56 -13.16 -19.55
C VAL A 150 -5.84 -14.50 -19.73
N ASN A 151 -5.05 -14.65 -20.78
CA ASN A 151 -4.34 -15.87 -21.15
C ASN A 151 -5.25 -17.10 -21.25
N GLY A 152 -6.44 -16.91 -21.83
CA GLY A 152 -7.45 -17.96 -21.99
C GLY A 152 -8.21 -18.32 -20.70
N VAL A 153 -7.82 -17.76 -19.55
CA VAL A 153 -8.53 -17.97 -18.27
C VAL A 153 -9.62 -16.91 -18.15
N PRO A 154 -10.91 -17.31 -18.02
CA PRO A 154 -12.01 -16.38 -17.81
C PRO A 154 -11.82 -15.56 -16.53
N VAL A 155 -12.18 -14.27 -16.59
CA VAL A 155 -12.10 -13.35 -15.44
C VAL A 155 -13.43 -12.64 -15.23
N ALA A 156 -13.89 -12.63 -13.99
CA ALA A 156 -15.11 -11.94 -13.60
C ALA A 156 -14.81 -10.51 -13.14
N THR A 157 -13.68 -10.31 -12.45
CA THR A 157 -13.35 -9.05 -11.76
C THR A 157 -12.05 -8.41 -12.24
N TRP A 158 -11.90 -7.10 -12.03
CA TRP A 158 -10.62 -6.41 -12.32
C TRP A 158 -9.46 -7.01 -11.52
N ARG A 159 -9.69 -7.39 -10.26
CA ARG A 159 -8.68 -8.02 -9.41
C ARG A 159 -8.15 -9.31 -10.01
N GLU A 160 -9.01 -10.19 -10.51
CA GLU A 160 -8.61 -11.44 -11.17
C GLU A 160 -7.82 -11.16 -12.45
N ALA A 161 -8.32 -10.26 -13.30
CA ALA A 161 -7.67 -9.88 -14.55
C ALA A 161 -6.26 -9.36 -14.30
N ASN A 162 -6.11 -8.40 -13.37
CA ASN A 162 -4.81 -7.83 -13.03
C ASN A 162 -3.89 -8.87 -12.37
N ARG A 163 -4.42 -9.73 -11.49
CA ARG A 163 -3.64 -10.82 -10.86
C ARG A 163 -3.06 -11.77 -11.91
N LEU A 164 -3.86 -12.20 -12.89
CA LEU A 164 -3.39 -13.07 -13.96
C LEU A 164 -2.38 -12.39 -14.89
N ALA A 165 -2.56 -11.09 -15.14
CA ALA A 165 -1.62 -10.28 -15.92
C ALA A 165 -0.28 -10.05 -15.20
N VAL A 166 -0.25 -10.04 -13.86
CA VAL A 166 1.01 -9.99 -13.09
C VAL A 166 1.72 -11.35 -13.08
N LEU A 167 0.95 -12.44 -13.01
CA LEU A 167 1.50 -13.79 -12.82
C LEU A 167 2.14 -14.41 -14.07
N ASN A 168 1.86 -13.88 -15.26
CA ASN A 168 2.31 -14.44 -16.53
C ASN A 168 3.03 -13.37 -17.35
N ARG A 169 4.10 -13.74 -18.07
CA ARG A 169 4.77 -12.84 -19.02
C ARG A 169 4.00 -12.73 -20.34
N ASN A 170 3.51 -13.86 -20.85
CA ASN A 170 2.66 -13.87 -22.03
C ASN A 170 1.31 -13.20 -21.75
N CYS A 171 0.82 -12.47 -22.74
CA CYS A 171 -0.26 -11.52 -22.55
C CYS A 171 -1.27 -11.59 -23.70
N ASN A 172 -2.23 -12.50 -23.56
CA ASN A 172 -3.38 -12.59 -24.45
C ASN A 172 -4.64 -12.11 -23.72
N LEU A 173 -5.18 -10.97 -24.16
CA LEU A 173 -6.40 -10.40 -23.59
C LEU A 173 -7.59 -10.73 -24.49
N THR A 174 -8.63 -11.34 -23.92
CA THR A 174 -9.94 -11.43 -24.58
C THR A 174 -10.85 -10.36 -24.02
N VAL A 175 -11.36 -9.50 -24.91
CA VAL A 175 -12.13 -8.32 -24.57
C VAL A 175 -13.45 -8.36 -25.30
N GLN A 176 -14.53 -8.08 -24.60
CA GLN A 176 -15.83 -7.80 -25.18
C GLN A 176 -15.96 -6.29 -25.38
N LYS A 177 -16.12 -5.88 -26.64
CA LYS A 177 -16.34 -4.49 -27.03
C LYS A 177 -17.69 -3.99 -26.56
N THR A 178 -17.86 -2.67 -26.55
CA THR A 178 -19.13 -2.01 -26.20
C THR A 178 -20.29 -2.40 -27.13
N ASP A 179 -20.00 -2.74 -28.39
CA ASP A 179 -20.97 -3.28 -29.35
C ASP A 179 -21.27 -4.78 -29.17
N GLY A 180 -20.63 -5.43 -28.18
CA GLY A 180 -20.77 -6.85 -27.87
C GLY A 180 -19.81 -7.77 -28.63
N SER A 181 -19.07 -7.27 -29.61
CA SER A 181 -18.13 -8.08 -30.39
C SER A 181 -16.92 -8.53 -29.55
N PRO A 182 -16.47 -9.79 -29.68
CA PRO A 182 -15.27 -10.26 -29.02
C PRO A 182 -14.02 -9.87 -29.82
N VAL A 183 -13.01 -9.34 -29.14
CA VAL A 183 -11.69 -9.03 -29.69
C VAL A 183 -10.62 -9.74 -28.86
N ARG A 184 -9.70 -10.42 -29.53
CA ARG A 184 -8.52 -11.00 -28.91
C ARG A 184 -7.30 -10.14 -29.23
N LEU A 185 -6.54 -9.80 -28.21
CA LEU A 185 -5.32 -9.01 -28.33
C LEU A 185 -4.15 -9.86 -27.84
N ASP A 186 -3.30 -10.25 -28.77
CA ASP A 186 -1.98 -10.77 -28.43
C ASP A 186 -1.02 -9.59 -28.26
N LEU A 187 -0.39 -9.53 -27.09
CA LEU A 187 0.60 -8.51 -26.70
C LEU A 187 1.96 -9.15 -26.41
N GLY A 188 2.18 -10.44 -26.75
CA GLY A 188 3.45 -11.13 -26.51
C GLY A 188 3.84 -11.13 -25.04
N GLU A 189 5.13 -10.94 -24.75
CA GLU A 189 5.71 -10.92 -23.39
C GLU A 189 5.56 -9.55 -22.69
N SER A 190 4.41 -8.88 -22.87
CA SER A 190 4.20 -7.54 -22.29
C SER A 190 3.53 -7.58 -20.90
N CYS A 191 2.97 -8.73 -20.50
CA CYS A 191 2.44 -8.92 -19.15
C CYS A 191 3.60 -9.18 -18.15
N GLY A 192 3.30 -9.19 -16.84
CA GLY A 192 4.28 -9.41 -15.76
C GLY A 192 4.32 -8.29 -14.73
N LEU A 193 3.87 -7.09 -15.11
CA LEU A 193 3.70 -5.95 -14.19
C LEU A 193 2.22 -5.55 -14.01
N GLY A 194 1.29 -6.29 -14.63
CA GLY A 194 -0.15 -6.05 -14.57
C GLY A 194 -0.71 -5.32 -15.80
N LEU A 195 -1.97 -4.89 -15.70
CA LEU A 195 -2.73 -4.29 -16.81
C LEU A 195 -2.41 -2.80 -17.03
N GLU A 196 -2.14 -2.07 -15.96
CA GLU A 196 -1.90 -0.62 -16.02
C GLU A 196 -0.61 -0.25 -16.80
N PRO A 197 0.52 -0.96 -16.64
CA PRO A 197 1.71 -0.76 -17.48
C PRO A 197 1.48 -1.03 -18.96
N LEU A 198 0.53 -1.91 -19.31
CA LEU A 198 0.11 -2.14 -20.70
C LEU A 198 -0.74 -0.98 -21.26
N GLY A 199 -1.09 -0.02 -20.41
CA GLY A 199 -1.98 1.08 -20.71
C GLY A 199 -3.46 0.75 -20.56
N VAL A 200 -3.84 -0.35 -19.90
CA VAL A 200 -5.24 -0.70 -19.65
C VAL A 200 -5.63 -0.25 -18.23
N LEU A 201 -6.37 0.85 -18.14
CA LEU A 201 -6.70 1.48 -16.85
C LEU A 201 -8.12 1.10 -16.40
N PRO A 202 -8.36 0.91 -15.09
CA PRO A 202 -9.67 0.50 -14.57
C PRO A 202 -10.72 1.59 -14.70
N ASP A 203 -11.97 1.20 -14.92
CA ASP A 203 -13.10 2.10 -14.68
C ASP A 203 -13.27 2.32 -13.18
N TRP A 204 -12.94 3.52 -12.69
CA TRP A 204 -13.08 3.87 -11.28
C TRP A 204 -14.55 3.92 -10.86
N GLY A 205 -15.49 4.09 -11.80
CA GLY A 205 -16.91 4.25 -11.51
C GLY A 205 -17.24 5.56 -10.77
N GLY A 206 -16.30 6.51 -10.74
CA GLY A 206 -16.42 7.83 -10.13
C GLY A 206 -15.06 8.45 -9.85
N LEU A 207 -14.94 9.77 -10.02
CA LEU A 207 -13.72 10.52 -9.68
C LEU A 207 -14.04 11.37 -8.44
N ILE A 208 -13.45 11.01 -7.30
CA ILE A 208 -13.66 11.72 -6.03
C ILE A 208 -12.43 12.58 -5.74
N VAL A 209 -12.63 13.84 -5.40
CA VAL A 209 -11.56 14.70 -4.88
C VAL A 209 -11.12 14.17 -3.51
N ALA A 210 -9.90 13.65 -3.45
CA ALA A 210 -9.27 13.16 -2.22
C ALA A 210 -8.70 14.31 -1.38
N ALA A 211 -8.03 15.25 -2.06
CA ALA A 211 -7.41 16.42 -1.44
C ALA A 211 -7.29 17.55 -2.46
N VAL A 212 -7.25 18.77 -1.95
CA VAL A 212 -6.99 19.99 -2.70
C VAL A 212 -5.81 20.69 -2.04
N GLU A 213 -4.86 21.14 -2.84
CA GLU A 213 -3.67 21.83 -2.35
C GLU A 213 -4.00 23.30 -2.02
N THR A 214 -3.51 23.79 -0.88
CA THR A 214 -3.74 25.18 -0.46
C THR A 214 -3.08 26.16 -1.43
N GLY A 215 -3.82 27.19 -1.83
CA GLY A 215 -3.38 28.19 -2.81
C GLY A 215 -3.44 27.73 -4.27
N SER A 216 -3.97 26.53 -4.54
CA SER A 216 -4.07 25.96 -5.89
C SER A 216 -5.22 26.54 -6.72
N LEU A 217 -5.24 26.20 -8.02
CA LEU A 217 -6.36 26.51 -8.89
C LEU A 217 -7.64 25.77 -8.46
N ALA A 218 -7.52 24.50 -8.05
CA ALA A 218 -8.64 23.72 -7.52
C ALA A 218 -9.33 24.41 -6.35
N GLU A 219 -8.56 24.92 -5.39
CA GLU A 219 -9.10 25.65 -4.23
C GLU A 219 -9.84 26.92 -4.66
N ARG A 220 -9.25 27.70 -5.58
CA ARG A 220 -9.88 28.92 -6.13
C ARG A 220 -11.15 28.63 -6.93
N LEU A 221 -11.25 27.46 -7.57
CA LEU A 221 -12.45 26.98 -8.26
C LEU A 221 -13.50 26.43 -7.27
N GLY A 222 -13.20 26.37 -5.98
CA GLY A 222 -14.11 25.87 -4.95
C GLY A 222 -14.22 24.35 -4.91
N LEU A 223 -13.25 23.61 -5.46
CA LEU A 223 -13.17 22.16 -5.25
C LEU A 223 -12.83 21.89 -3.78
N GLY A 224 -13.52 20.90 -3.20
CA GLY A 224 -13.28 20.43 -1.84
C GLY A 224 -13.10 18.90 -1.79
N PRO A 225 -12.43 18.37 -0.75
CA PRO A 225 -12.40 16.94 -0.49
C PRO A 225 -13.82 16.35 -0.41
N GLY A 226 -14.07 15.29 -1.17
CA GLY A 226 -15.38 14.62 -1.26
C GLY A 226 -16.19 14.97 -2.51
N ASP A 227 -15.83 16.06 -3.21
CA ASP A 227 -16.48 16.42 -4.47
C ASP A 227 -16.36 15.30 -5.51
N ARG A 228 -17.44 15.08 -6.27
CA ARG A 228 -17.50 14.03 -7.28
C ARG A 228 -17.56 14.63 -8.66
N ILE A 229 -16.54 14.40 -9.47
CA ILE A 229 -16.49 14.83 -10.86
C ILE A 229 -17.10 13.71 -11.71
N VAL A 230 -18.12 14.04 -12.50
CA VAL A 230 -18.90 13.06 -13.28
C VAL A 230 -18.67 13.15 -14.79
N ALA A 231 -18.33 14.34 -15.29
CA ALA A 231 -18.14 14.58 -16.71
C ALA A 231 -17.20 15.76 -16.97
N ALA A 232 -16.66 15.81 -18.19
CA ALA A 232 -15.84 16.92 -18.67
C ALA A 232 -15.99 17.18 -20.19
N GLY A 233 -15.46 18.33 -20.62
CA GLY A 233 -15.49 18.80 -22.01
C GLY A 233 -16.87 19.22 -22.53
N LYS A 234 -16.92 19.92 -23.67
CA LYS A 234 -18.13 20.60 -24.21
C LYS A 234 -19.39 19.74 -24.36
N ARG A 235 -19.25 18.42 -24.49
CA ARG A 235 -20.36 17.47 -24.66
C ARG A 235 -20.78 16.78 -23.35
N ARG A 236 -20.29 17.25 -22.20
CA ARG A 236 -20.51 16.61 -20.89
C ARG A 236 -20.18 15.11 -20.96
N ALA A 237 -19.00 14.81 -21.51
CA ALA A 237 -18.58 13.43 -21.71
C ALA A 237 -18.33 12.77 -20.34
N PRO A 238 -18.87 11.58 -20.07
CA PRO A 238 -18.72 10.92 -18.78
C PRO A 238 -17.27 10.53 -18.53
N LEU A 239 -16.79 10.77 -17.30
CA LEU A 239 -15.45 10.39 -16.85
C LEU A 239 -15.49 9.07 -16.08
N ARG A 240 -14.65 8.12 -16.52
CA ARG A 240 -14.41 6.81 -15.89
C ARG A 240 -13.04 6.72 -15.24
N HIS A 241 -12.09 7.50 -15.74
CA HIS A 241 -10.71 7.55 -15.22
C HIS A 241 -10.09 8.95 -15.41
N PRO A 242 -9.19 9.40 -14.52
CA PRO A 242 -8.47 10.69 -14.67
C PRO A 242 -7.74 10.88 -16.01
N GLU A 243 -7.18 9.80 -16.57
CA GLU A 243 -6.52 9.79 -17.89
C GLU A 243 -7.37 10.41 -19.01
N GLN A 244 -8.71 10.25 -18.96
CA GLN A 244 -9.57 10.85 -19.99
C GLN A 244 -9.56 12.37 -19.90
N LEU A 245 -9.48 12.92 -18.69
CA LEU A 245 -9.43 14.35 -18.46
C LEU A 245 -8.06 14.92 -18.87
N GLU A 246 -6.99 14.17 -18.60
CA GLU A 246 -5.64 14.49 -19.07
C GLU A 246 -5.57 14.60 -20.59
N ARG A 247 -6.10 13.60 -21.31
CA ARG A 247 -6.17 13.63 -22.78
C ARG A 247 -7.03 14.78 -23.31
N MET A 248 -8.08 15.17 -22.61
CA MET A 248 -8.90 16.35 -22.98
C MET A 248 -8.12 17.64 -22.77
N ALA A 249 -7.45 17.78 -21.62
CA ALA A 249 -6.63 18.93 -21.30
C ALA A 249 -5.52 19.11 -22.35
N GLN A 250 -4.74 18.07 -22.64
CA GLN A 250 -3.65 18.10 -23.63
C GLN A 250 -4.12 18.47 -25.04
N ARG A 251 -5.32 18.04 -25.45
CA ARG A 251 -5.90 18.37 -26.77
C ARG A 251 -6.36 19.83 -26.87
N ASP A 252 -6.87 20.38 -25.77
CA ASP A 252 -7.42 21.74 -25.72
C ASP A 252 -6.38 22.79 -25.24
N THR A 253 -5.18 22.35 -24.82
CA THR A 253 -4.03 23.20 -24.51
C THR A 253 -3.72 24.15 -25.67
N GLY A 254 -3.61 25.45 -25.39
CA GLY A 254 -3.35 26.48 -26.40
C GLY A 254 -4.55 26.86 -27.27
N GLY A 255 -5.69 26.16 -27.16
CA GLY A 255 -6.93 26.46 -27.88
C GLY A 255 -7.72 27.66 -27.34
N GLY A 256 -7.23 28.32 -26.27
CA GLY A 256 -7.82 29.52 -25.67
C GLY A 256 -9.22 29.33 -25.07
N ARG A 257 -9.62 28.09 -24.80
CA ARG A 257 -10.96 27.76 -24.31
C ARG A 257 -10.89 27.01 -22.98
N PRO A 258 -11.75 27.33 -22.02
CA PRO A 258 -11.76 26.65 -20.75
C PRO A 258 -12.37 25.24 -20.89
N LEU A 259 -11.75 24.27 -20.24
CA LEU A 259 -12.25 22.93 -20.06
C LEU A 259 -13.26 22.92 -18.92
N GLN A 260 -14.50 22.51 -19.24
CA GLN A 260 -15.58 22.43 -18.27
C GLN A 260 -15.57 21.09 -17.54
N LEU A 261 -15.84 21.14 -16.23
CA LEU A 261 -16.02 20.01 -15.33
C LEU A 261 -17.41 20.07 -14.73
N TRP A 262 -18.13 18.95 -14.75
CA TRP A 262 -19.43 18.82 -14.10
C TRP A 262 -19.29 17.96 -12.85
N LEU A 263 -19.77 18.48 -11.74
CA LEU A 263 -19.83 17.77 -10.47
C LEU A 263 -21.20 17.12 -10.28
N ALA A 264 -21.25 16.10 -9.42
CA ALA A 264 -22.48 15.39 -9.08
C ALA A 264 -23.50 16.26 -8.33
N ASP A 265 -23.04 17.34 -7.67
CA ASP A 265 -23.88 18.29 -6.94
C ASP A 265 -24.50 19.39 -7.83
N GLY A 266 -24.26 19.31 -9.14
CA GLY A 266 -24.77 20.26 -10.13
C GLY A 266 -23.85 21.46 -10.39
N ARG A 267 -22.77 21.64 -9.62
CA ARG A 267 -21.77 22.68 -9.91
C ARG A 267 -21.07 22.39 -11.24
N THR A 268 -20.80 23.46 -11.97
CA THR A 268 -19.98 23.42 -13.18
C THR A 268 -18.76 24.31 -12.95
N LEU A 269 -17.58 23.74 -13.08
CA LEU A 269 -16.32 24.44 -12.96
C LEU A 269 -15.67 24.54 -14.32
N ALA A 270 -14.85 25.55 -14.52
CA ALA A 270 -14.16 25.77 -15.78
C ALA A 270 -12.73 26.19 -15.46
N TRP A 271 -11.76 25.51 -16.04
CA TRP A 271 -10.35 25.88 -15.92
C TRP A 271 -9.71 25.94 -17.31
N MET A 272 -8.68 26.75 -17.47
CA MET A 272 -7.94 26.83 -18.73
C MET A 272 -6.69 25.96 -18.62
N PRO A 273 -6.59 24.84 -19.37
CA PRO A 273 -5.37 24.05 -19.41
C PRO A 273 -4.21 24.93 -19.85
N THR A 274 -3.18 25.01 -19.02
CA THR A 274 -1.93 25.66 -19.39
C THR A 274 -1.08 24.67 -20.17
N ALA A 275 -0.18 25.18 -21.02
CA ALA A 275 0.82 24.35 -21.67
C ALA A 275 1.80 23.88 -20.60
N ALA A 276 1.43 22.80 -19.93
CA ALA A 276 2.32 22.11 -19.04
C ALA A 276 3.38 21.39 -19.91
N ASP A 277 4.63 21.34 -19.43
CA ASP A 277 5.73 20.66 -20.13
C ASP A 277 5.29 19.26 -20.59
N GLU A 278 5.86 18.72 -21.68
CA GLU A 278 5.53 17.36 -22.13
C GLU A 278 5.61 16.35 -20.96
N GLY A 279 4.49 15.70 -20.64
CA GLY A 279 4.39 14.76 -19.53
C GLY A 279 3.97 15.36 -18.18
N ALA A 280 3.55 16.62 -18.13
CA ALA A 280 3.05 17.23 -16.91
C ALA A 280 1.64 16.75 -16.54
N ASP A 281 1.50 16.30 -15.30
CA ASP A 281 0.27 15.82 -14.69
C ASP A 281 -0.70 16.98 -14.42
N TRP A 282 -1.83 17.01 -15.14
CA TRP A 282 -2.87 18.04 -14.98
C TRP A 282 -3.39 18.12 -13.54
N GLN A 283 -3.37 17.01 -12.79
CA GLN A 283 -3.78 16.99 -11.38
C GLN A 283 -2.86 17.85 -10.53
N ARG A 284 -1.57 17.87 -10.85
CA ARG A 284 -0.56 18.70 -10.20
C ARG A 284 -0.71 20.17 -10.60
N GLU A 285 -0.95 20.43 -11.89
CA GLU A 285 -1.19 21.79 -12.40
C GLU A 285 -2.39 22.45 -11.69
N VAL A 286 -3.49 21.71 -11.57
CA VAL A 286 -4.72 22.19 -10.94
C VAL A 286 -4.62 22.15 -9.40
N GLY A 287 -3.72 21.33 -8.84
CA GLY A 287 -3.56 21.13 -7.40
C GLY A 287 -4.66 20.28 -6.77
N VAL A 288 -5.08 19.22 -7.48
CA VAL A 288 -6.14 18.30 -7.04
C VAL A 288 -5.65 16.86 -7.03
N ARG A 289 -5.91 16.13 -5.95
CA ARG A 289 -5.68 14.68 -5.91
C ARG A 289 -7.00 13.96 -6.02
N LEU A 290 -7.18 13.17 -7.08
CA LEU A 290 -8.35 12.32 -7.25
C LEU A 290 -8.13 10.93 -6.66
N ARG A 291 -9.23 10.28 -6.28
CA ARG A 291 -9.28 8.87 -5.89
C ARG A 291 -10.54 8.19 -6.40
N PRO A 292 -10.52 6.87 -6.61
CA PRO A 292 -11.73 6.10 -6.84
C PRO A 292 -12.59 6.03 -5.57
N PRO A 293 -13.89 5.72 -5.69
CA PRO A 293 -14.69 5.19 -4.59
C PRO A 293 -14.00 3.98 -3.95
N VAL A 294 -14.10 3.89 -2.63
CA VAL A 294 -13.52 2.79 -1.84
C VAL A 294 -14.58 2.14 -0.98
N THR A 295 -14.43 0.84 -0.80
CA THR A 295 -15.25 0.02 0.07
C THR A 295 -14.39 -0.59 1.15
N LEU A 296 -14.92 -0.63 2.37
CA LEU A 296 -14.26 -1.29 3.49
C LEU A 296 -14.44 -2.80 3.33
N VAL A 297 -13.34 -3.51 3.12
CA VAL A 297 -13.32 -4.98 3.08
C VAL A 297 -12.67 -5.48 4.36
N ARG A 298 -13.36 -6.38 5.05
CA ARG A 298 -12.88 -7.10 6.23
C ARG A 298 -12.72 -8.57 5.89
N PHE A 299 -11.70 -9.20 6.47
CA PHE A 299 -11.49 -10.64 6.37
C PHE A 299 -11.62 -11.26 7.76
N GLY A 300 -12.06 -12.51 7.84
CA GLY A 300 -11.89 -13.28 9.07
C GLY A 300 -10.39 -13.43 9.42
N LEU A 301 -10.06 -13.67 10.69
CA LEU A 301 -8.65 -13.85 11.11
C LEU A 301 -7.96 -14.98 10.33
N PHE A 302 -8.65 -16.11 10.13
CA PHE A 302 -8.13 -17.25 9.38
C PHE A 302 -8.05 -17.00 7.87
N GLU A 303 -9.02 -16.27 7.31
CA GLU A 303 -9.00 -15.86 5.90
C GLU A 303 -7.84 -14.89 5.63
N GLY A 304 -7.59 -13.95 6.55
CA GLY A 304 -6.46 -13.02 6.47
C GLY A 304 -5.12 -13.75 6.51
N LEU A 305 -4.98 -14.78 7.36
CA LEU A 305 -3.78 -15.61 7.40
C LEU A 305 -3.59 -16.39 6.10
N ALA A 306 -4.65 -17.05 5.60
CA ALA A 306 -4.61 -17.78 4.34
C ALA A 306 -4.21 -16.88 3.16
N GLN A 307 -4.79 -15.67 3.10
CA GLN A 307 -4.46 -14.68 2.09
C GLN A 307 -3.01 -14.19 2.19
N GLY A 308 -2.49 -14.01 3.41
CA GLY A 308 -1.08 -13.66 3.63
C GLY A 308 -0.13 -14.73 3.08
N ILE A 309 -0.41 -16.01 3.36
CA ILE A 309 0.38 -17.14 2.84
C ILE A 309 0.30 -17.21 1.31
N GLU A 310 -0.90 -17.05 0.73
CA GLU A 310 -1.11 -17.08 -0.71
C GLU A 310 -0.33 -15.96 -1.42
N GLN A 311 -0.33 -14.75 -0.85
CA GLN A 311 0.45 -13.63 -1.38
C GLN A 311 1.95 -13.84 -1.24
N ALA A 312 2.44 -14.34 -0.10
CA ALA A 312 3.86 -14.64 0.10
C ALA A 312 4.34 -15.69 -0.91
N ALA A 313 3.57 -16.76 -1.12
CA ALA A 313 3.88 -17.79 -2.12
C ALA A 313 3.88 -17.24 -3.55
N LEU A 314 3.02 -16.27 -3.85
CA LEU A 314 2.98 -15.60 -5.15
C LEU A 314 4.23 -14.76 -5.39
N VAL A 315 4.63 -13.93 -4.41
CA VAL A 315 5.86 -13.13 -4.49
C VAL A 315 7.09 -14.03 -4.59
N GLY A 316 7.16 -15.10 -3.79
CA GLY A 316 8.25 -16.06 -3.85
C GLY A 316 8.40 -16.71 -5.24
N ARG A 317 7.28 -17.06 -5.90
CA ARG A 317 7.30 -17.60 -7.27
C ARG A 317 7.77 -16.58 -8.31
N LEU A 318 7.48 -15.29 -8.12
CA LEU A 318 7.95 -14.23 -9.03
C LEU A 318 9.46 -14.03 -8.91
N VAL A 319 10.00 -14.04 -7.68
CA VAL A 319 11.44 -13.91 -7.42
C VAL A 319 12.23 -15.09 -7.97
N LEU A 320 11.72 -16.32 -7.83
CA LEU A 320 12.38 -17.53 -8.33
C LEU A 320 12.29 -17.73 -9.85
N ARG A 321 11.45 -16.96 -10.54
CA ARG A 321 11.28 -16.98 -12.01
C ARG A 321 11.89 -15.75 -12.71
N GLY A 322 12.46 -14.82 -11.95
CA GLY A 322 13.25 -13.68 -12.45
C GLY A 322 14.70 -14.08 -12.60
#